data_AF-A0A947ATI3-F1
#
_entry.id   AF-A0A947ATI3-F1
#
_cell.length_a   1.000
_cell.length_b   1.000
_cell.length_c   1.000
_cell.angle_alpha   90.00
_cell.angle_beta   90.00
_cell.angle_gamma   90.00
#
_symmetry.space_group_name_H-M   'P 1'
#
loop_
_entity.id
_entity.type
_entity.pdbx_description
1 polymer ?
#
loop_
_entity_poly.entity_id
_entity_poly.type
_entity_poly.pdbx_seq_one_letter_code
_entity_poly.pdbx_strand_id
1 'polypeptide(L)'
;MNVTISHAAISMALAGNPNAGKTTLFNHLTGARQHVGNYPGITVDRKEGHLSFNGQEIALIDLPGTYSLTAYSIEELVARDFLV
;
A
#
# COMPACT_ATOMS: atom_id res chain seq x y z
N MET A 1 -18.61 20.46 -22.01
CA MET A 1 -18.29 20.19 -20.59
C MET A 1 -18.39 18.70 -20.39
N ASN A 2 -17.27 17.98 -20.42
CA ASN A 2 -17.28 16.53 -20.23
C ASN A 2 -17.28 16.27 -18.74
N VAL A 3 -18.36 15.66 -18.26
CA VAL A 3 -18.47 15.14 -16.90
C VAL A 3 -17.50 13.97 -16.79
N THR A 4 -16.42 14.13 -16.03
CA THR A 4 -15.50 13.04 -15.70
C THR A 4 -16.24 12.08 -14.78
N ILE A 5 -16.55 10.88 -15.28
CA ILE A 5 -17.07 9.79 -14.46
C ILE A 5 -15.95 9.38 -13.51
N SER A 6 -16.05 9.77 -12.24
CA SER A 6 -15.18 9.29 -11.17
C SER A 6 -15.39 7.79 -10.99
N HIS A 7 -14.60 6.97 -11.71
CA HIS A 7 -14.49 5.56 -11.40
C HIS A 7 -13.93 5.46 -9.98
N ALA A 8 -14.56 4.65 -9.12
CA ALA A 8 -14.02 4.38 -7.79
C ALA A 8 -12.57 3.92 -7.93
N ALA A 9 -11.64 4.66 -7.33
CA ALA A 9 -10.22 4.31 -7.37
C ALA A 9 -10.06 2.94 -6.70
N ILE A 10 -9.51 1.97 -7.44
CA ILE A 10 -9.24 0.64 -6.88
C ILE A 10 -8.05 0.80 -5.94
N SER A 11 -8.20 0.35 -4.70
CA SER A 11 -7.09 0.29 -3.74
C SER A 11 -6.64 -1.14 -3.56
N MET A 12 -5.33 -1.36 -3.63
CA MET A 12 -4.67 -2.64 -3.45
C MET A 12 -3.59 -2.51 -2.37
N ALA A 13 -3.47 -3.54 -1.52
CA ALA A 13 -2.40 -3.63 -0.54
C ALA A 13 -1.44 -4.79 -0.85
N LEU A 14 -0.15 -4.55 -0.72
CA LEU A 14 0.89 -5.58 -0.71
C LEU A 14 1.15 -6.03 0.73
N ALA A 15 0.60 -7.18 1.10
CA ALA A 15 0.85 -7.82 2.39
C ALA A 15 1.78 -9.03 2.23
N GLY A 16 2.51 -9.37 3.29
CA GLY A 16 3.32 -10.59 3.35
C GLY A 16 4.58 -10.46 4.21
N ASN A 17 5.28 -11.57 4.41
CA ASN A 17 6.39 -11.67 5.35
C ASN A 17 7.50 -10.64 5.11
N PRO A 18 8.24 -10.25 6.16
CA PRO A 18 9.51 -9.54 6.01
C PRO A 18 10.42 -10.23 5.00
N ASN A 19 11.13 -9.43 4.20
CA ASN A 19 12.06 -9.91 3.15
C ASN A 19 11.44 -10.75 2.01
N ALA A 20 10.11 -10.82 1.87
CA ALA A 20 9.45 -11.55 0.79
C ALA A 20 9.48 -10.85 -0.60
N GLY A 21 10.22 -9.75 -0.75
CA GLY A 21 10.32 -9.01 -2.01
C GLY A 21 9.21 -7.99 -2.29
N LYS A 22 8.37 -7.67 -1.29
CA LYS A 22 7.26 -6.69 -1.43
C LYS A 22 7.71 -5.33 -1.97
N THR A 23 8.75 -4.74 -1.36
CA THR A 23 9.31 -3.45 -1.80
C THR A 23 9.78 -3.50 -3.25
N THR A 24 10.37 -4.62 -3.69
CA THR A 24 10.81 -4.79 -5.08
C THR A 24 9.62 -4.79 -6.04
N LEU A 25 8.55 -5.53 -5.70
CA LEU A 25 7.33 -5.56 -6.49
C LEU A 25 6.64 -4.19 -6.51
N PHE A 26 6.53 -3.52 -5.37
CA PHE A 26 5.96 -2.18 -5.25
C PHE A 26 6.68 -1.18 -6.17
N ASN A 27 8.02 -1.13 -6.10
CA ASN A 27 8.83 -0.24 -6.92
C ASN A 27 8.68 -0.55 -8.42
N HIS A 28 8.62 -1.83 -8.78
CA HIS A 28 8.43 -2.24 -10.17
C HIS A 28 7.05 -1.81 -10.72
N LEU A 29 6.00 -1.88 -9.90
CA LEU A 29 4.63 -1.53 -10.31
C LEU A 29 4.35 -0.02 -10.33
N THR A 30 4.92 0.74 -9.39
CA THR A 30 4.62 2.17 -9.21
C THR A 30 5.64 3.09 -9.88
N GLY A 31 6.87 2.61 -10.12
CA GLY A 31 7.96 3.40 -10.68
C GLY A 31 8.23 4.66 -9.86
N ALA A 32 8.23 5.83 -10.51
CA ALA A 32 8.45 7.13 -9.87
C ALA A 32 7.19 7.71 -9.21
N ARG A 33 6.00 7.12 -9.41
CA ARG A 33 4.72 7.63 -8.87
C ARG A 33 4.45 7.03 -7.50
N GLN A 34 5.37 7.27 -6.57
CA GLN A 34 5.28 6.80 -5.19
C GLN A 34 5.58 7.92 -4.20
N HIS A 35 5.01 7.81 -3.01
CA HIS A 35 5.23 8.67 -1.87
C HIS A 35 5.53 7.81 -0.64
N VAL A 36 6.50 8.25 0.15
CA VAL A 36 6.88 7.62 1.42
C VAL A 36 6.64 8.62 2.54
N GLY A 37 5.81 8.22 3.49
CA GLY A 37 5.56 8.97 4.71
C GLY A 37 5.52 8.03 5.91
N ASN A 38 4.94 8.50 7.01
CA ASN A 38 4.69 7.68 8.19
C ASN A 38 3.19 7.55 8.44
N TYR A 39 2.79 6.45 9.07
CA TYR A 39 1.44 6.35 9.62
C TYR A 39 1.23 7.40 10.74
N PRO A 40 0.02 7.98 10.87
CA PRO A 40 -0.23 9.03 11.85
C PRO A 40 0.15 8.62 13.28
N GLY A 41 1.03 9.41 13.91
CA GLY A 41 1.40 9.22 15.32
C GLY A 41 2.40 8.11 15.60
N ILE A 42 2.95 7.44 14.58
CA ILE A 42 3.94 6.35 14.76
C ILE A 42 5.07 6.43 13.72
N THR A 43 6.17 5.73 13.97
CA THR A 43 7.37 5.73 13.12
C THR A 43 7.36 4.62 12.07
N VAL A 44 6.20 4.03 11.77
CA VAL A 44 6.07 2.99 10.75
C VAL A 44 5.94 3.66 9.39
N ASP A 45 6.82 3.28 8.46
CA ASP A 45 6.79 3.76 7.08
C ASP A 45 5.47 3.39 6.39
N ARG A 46 4.90 4.35 5.67
CA ARG A 46 3.74 4.19 4.79
C ARG A 46 4.17 4.54 3.37
N LYS A 47 4.20 3.53 2.50
CA LYS A 47 4.51 3.73 1.07
C LYS A 47 3.25 3.56 0.25
N GLU A 48 2.96 4.57 -0.56
CA GLU A 48 1.82 4.59 -1.46
C GLU A 48 2.27 4.94 -2.85
N GLY A 49 1.69 4.32 -3.85
CA GLY A 49 1.96 4.68 -5.23
C GLY A 49 0.77 4.39 -6.13
N HIS A 50 0.87 4.88 -7.35
CA HIS A 50 -0.21 4.77 -8.32
C HIS A 50 0.27 4.02 -9.55
N LEU A 51 -0.54 3.05 -10.00
CA LEU A 51 -0.34 2.38 -11.29
C LEU A 51 -1.60 2.48 -12.14
N SER A 52 -1.42 2.39 -13.45
CA SER A 52 -2.54 2.32 -14.40
C SER A 52 -2.58 0.93 -15.02
N PHE A 53 -3.73 0.26 -14.92
CA PHE A 53 -3.95 -1.06 -15.50
C PHE A 53 -5.30 -1.09 -16.21
N ASN A 54 -5.33 -1.50 -17.48
CA ASN A 54 -6.54 -1.52 -18.31
C ASN A 54 -7.35 -0.21 -18.32
N GLY A 55 -6.66 0.93 -18.29
CA GLY A 55 -7.30 2.25 -18.27
C GLY A 55 -7.88 2.67 -16.90
N GLN A 56 -7.69 1.87 -15.85
CA GLN A 56 -8.07 2.20 -14.49
C GLN A 56 -6.85 2.61 -13.66
N GLU A 57 -7.03 3.62 -12.82
CA GLU A 57 -6.03 4.00 -11.82
C GLU A 57 -6.20 3.15 -10.56
N ILE A 58 -5.09 2.59 -10.09
CA ILE A 58 -5.02 1.75 -8.90
C ILE A 58 -4.06 2.42 -7.92
N ALA A 59 -4.54 2.68 -6.70
CA ALA A 59 -3.71 3.04 -5.57
C ALA A 59 -3.14 1.76 -4.96
N LEU A 60 -1.81 1.68 -4.87
CA LEU A 60 -1.09 0.56 -4.28
C LEU A 60 -0.46 1.02 -2.96
N ILE A 61 -0.69 0.26 -1.89
CA ILE A 61 -0.11 0.50 -0.57
C ILE A 61 0.81 -0.67 -0.22
N ASP A 62 2.07 -0.41 0.13
CA ASP A 62 2.99 -1.42 0.69
C ASP A 62 2.83 -1.46 2.21
N LEU A 63 2.36 -2.59 2.72
CA LEU A 63 2.18 -2.78 4.16
C LEU A 63 3.49 -3.26 4.81
N PRO A 64 3.69 -2.96 6.10
CA PRO A 64 4.80 -3.52 6.86
C PRO A 64 4.84 -5.04 6.72
N GLY A 65 6.06 -5.59 6.65
CA GLY A 65 6.21 -7.04 6.63
C GLY A 65 5.83 -7.63 7.98
N THR A 66 4.89 -8.57 8.00
CA THR A 66 4.44 -9.22 9.24
C THR A 66 4.44 -10.74 9.07
N TYR A 67 4.76 -11.48 10.13
CA TYR A 67 4.63 -12.94 10.16
C TYR A 67 3.26 -13.38 10.68
N SER A 68 2.51 -12.47 11.29
CA SER A 68 1.19 -12.70 11.86
C SER A 68 0.35 -11.42 11.86
N LEU A 69 -0.94 -11.54 12.13
CA LEU A 69 -1.85 -10.40 12.40
C LEU A 69 -2.24 -10.35 13.89
N THR A 70 -1.39 -10.90 14.76
CA THR A 70 -1.71 -11.04 16.19
C THR A 70 -1.47 -9.76 17.00
N ALA A 71 -1.00 -8.69 16.35
CA ALA A 71 -0.90 -7.33 16.89
C ALA A 71 0.10 -7.18 18.07
N TYR A 72 1.18 -7.95 18.07
CA TYR A 72 2.22 -7.85 19.09
C TYR A 72 3.28 -6.77 18.78
N SER A 73 3.29 -6.24 17.56
CA SER A 73 4.10 -5.08 17.17
C SER A 73 3.25 -4.00 16.50
N ILE A 74 3.81 -2.78 16.42
CA ILE A 74 3.14 -1.65 15.75
C ILE A 74 2.96 -1.95 14.25
N GLU A 75 3.92 -2.64 13.63
CA GLU A 75 3.83 -3.10 12.24
C GLU A 75 2.69 -4.10 12.04
N GLU A 76 2.53 -5.05 12.97
CA GLU A 76 1.42 -6.01 12.94
C GLU A 76 0.06 -5.34 13.16
N LEU A 77 0.00 -4.36 14.06
CA LEU A 77 -1.19 -3.52 14.27
C LEU A 77 -1.56 -2.76 13.00
N VAL A 78 -0.61 -2.06 12.38
CA VAL A 78 -0.82 -1.32 11.13
C VAL A 78 -1.32 -2.24 10.01
N ALA A 79 -0.68 -3.39 9.81
CA ALA A 79 -1.10 -4.33 8.79
C ALA A 79 -2.50 -4.89 9.07
N ARG A 80 -2.83 -5.17 10.33
CA ARG A 80 -4.15 -5.66 10.75
C ARG A 80 -5.23 -4.60 10.55
N ASP A 81 -5.03 -3.39 11.07
CA ASP A 81 -6.00 -2.29 11.00
C ASP A 81 -6.30 -1.87 9.56
N PHE A 82 -5.36 -2.08 8.64
CA PHE A 82 -5.58 -1.85 7.22
C PHE A 82 -6.44 -2.95 6.56
N LEU A 83 -6.31 -4.20 7.01
CA LEU A 83 -6.89 -5.37 6.35
C LEU A 83 -8.24 -5.82 6.94
N VAL A 84 -8.53 -5.50 8.20
CA VAL A 84 -9.68 -5.99 8.99
C VAL A 84 -10.41 -4.82 9.63
#